data_AF-A0A2A5WJD4-F1
#
_entry.id   AF-A0A2A5WJD4-F1
#
_cell.length_a   1.000
_cell.length_b   1.000
_cell.length_c   1.000
_cell.angle_alpha   90.00
_cell.angle_beta   90.00
_cell.angle_gamma   90.00
#
_symmetry.space_group_name_H-M   'P 1'
#
loop_
_entity.id
_entity.type
_entity.pdbx_description
1 polymer ?
#
loop_
_entity_poly.entity_id
_entity_poly.type
_entity_poly.pdbx_seq_one_letter_code
_entity_poly.pdbx_strand_id
1 'polypeptide(L)' 'AIASSSLLTEWVKGKKLEEAEAIKNTEIAQELALPPVKIHCSVLAEDAIKAAVKNIREKRGE' A
#
# COMPACT_ATOMS: atom_id res chain seq x y z
N ALA A 1 -5.97 -9.09 -5.38
CA ALA A 1 -5.64 -9.05 -3.94
C ALA A 1 -4.24 -9.61 -3.71
N ILE A 2 -3.97 -10.91 -3.94
CA ILE A 2 -2.64 -11.53 -3.70
C ILE A 2 -1.51 -10.78 -4.40
N ALA A 3 -1.61 -10.52 -5.71
CA ALA A 3 -0.58 -9.80 -6.47
C ALA A 3 -0.36 -8.38 -5.93
N SER A 4 -1.44 -7.66 -5.61
CA SER A 4 -1.38 -6.31 -5.02
C SER A 4 -0.69 -6.30 -3.66
N SER A 5 -1.01 -7.27 -2.79
CA SER A 5 -0.37 -7.42 -1.48
C SER A 5 1.10 -7.79 -1.60
N SER A 6 1.46 -8.70 -2.51
CA SER A 6 2.85 -9.11 -2.75
C SER A 6 3.69 -7.95 -3.29
N LEU A 7 3.17 -7.21 -4.26
CA LEU A 7 3.85 -6.03 -4.81
C LEU A 7 4.08 -4.97 -3.73
N LEU A 8 3.04 -4.68 -2.95
CA LEU A 8 3.11 -3.72 -1.85
C LEU A 8 4.20 -4.12 -0.84
N THR A 9 4.28 -5.40 -0.44
CA THR A 9 5.30 -5.85 0.52
C THR A 9 6.72 -5.69 0.01
N GLU A 10 6.96 -5.82 -1.30
CA GLU A 10 8.29 -5.55 -1.87
C GLU A 10 8.57 -4.05 -1.95
N TRP A 11 7.58 -3.24 -2.32
CA TRP A 11 7.73 -1.79 -2.43
C TRP A 11 8.05 -1.10 -1.12
N VAL A 12 7.48 -1.58 -0.01
CA VAL A 12 7.71 -0.96 1.31
C VAL A 12 9.05 -1.34 1.94
N LYS A 13 9.75 -2.37 1.44
CA LYS A 13 11.07 -2.76 1.96
C LYS A 13 12.10 -1.66 1.69
N GLY A 14 12.77 -1.20 2.74
CA GLY A 14 13.81 -0.18 2.66
C GLY A 14 13.30 1.26 2.50
N LYS A 15 11.98 1.47 2.40
CA LYS A 15 11.37 2.81 2.41
C LYS A 15 11.17 3.34 3.82
N LYS A 16 11.18 4.66 3.98
CA LYS A 16 10.72 5.33 5.20
C LYS A 16 9.20 5.26 5.34
N LEU A 17 8.69 5.49 6.55
CA LEU A 17 7.25 5.48 6.83
C LEU A 17 6.47 6.49 5.99
N GLU A 18 7.02 7.69 5.77
CA GLU A 18 6.39 8.73 4.95
C GLU A 18 6.31 8.32 3.47
N GLU A 19 7.36 7.67 2.97
CA GLU A 19 7.40 7.17 1.59
C GLU A 19 6.45 6.00 1.39
N ALA A 20 6.30 5.14 2.41
CA ALA A 20 5.35 4.03 2.38
C ALA A 20 3.90 4.53 2.43
N GLU A 21 3.61 5.58 3.20
CA GLU A 21 2.29 6.23 3.27
C GLU A 21 1.93 6.98 1.98
N ALA A 22 2.93 7.43 1.21
CA ALA A 22 2.73 8.13 -0.05
C ALA A 22 2.33 7.22 -1.22
N ILE A 23 2.43 5.89 -1.07
CA ILE A 23 2.05 4.92 -2.11
C ILE A 23 0.56 5.02 -2.40
N LYS A 24 0.19 5.21 -3.67
CA LYS A 24 -1.22 5.34 -4.11
C LYS A 24 -1.74 4.09 -4.79
N ASN A 25 -3.03 3.83 -4.65
CA ASN A 25 -3.72 2.75 -5.36
C ASN A 25 -3.58 2.84 -6.88
N THR A 26 -3.48 4.05 -7.44
CA THR A 26 -3.33 4.29 -8.88
C THR A 26 -2.02 3.72 -9.40
N GLU A 27 -0.93 3.84 -8.64
CA GLU A 27 0.38 3.31 -9.01
C GLU A 27 0.35 1.78 -9.02
N ILE A 28 -0.26 1.18 -7.98
CA ILE A 28 -0.44 -0.27 -7.86
C ILE A 28 -1.33 -0.81 -9.00
N ALA A 29 -2.41 -0.09 -9.34
CA ALA A 29 -3.32 -0.49 -10.40
C ALA A 29 -2.68 -0.40 -11.79
N GLN A 30 -1.85 0.62 -12.02
CA GLN A 30 -1.09 0.77 -13.27
C GLN A 30 -0.03 -0.30 -13.41
N GLU A 31 0.76 -0.55 -12.36
CA GLU A 31 1.84 -1.55 -12.37
C GLU A 31 1.30 -2.96 -12.64
N LEU A 32 0.14 -3.29 -12.07
CA LEU A 32 -0.50 -4.60 -12.26
C LEU A 32 -1.50 -4.64 -13.42
N ALA A 33 -1.60 -3.57 -14.21
CA ALA A 33 -2.56 -3.41 -15.31
C ALA A 33 -3.97 -3.87 -14.94
N LEU A 34 -4.47 -3.45 -13.76
CA LEU A 34 -5.73 -3.96 -13.23
C LEU A 34 -6.91 -3.46 -14.08
N PRO A 35 -7.83 -4.36 -14.48
CA PRO A 35 -9.08 -3.94 -15.10
C PRO A 35 -9.97 -3.19 -14.09
N PRO A 36 -10.92 -2.36 -14.53
CA PRO A 36 -11.76 -1.53 -13.65
C PRO A 36 -12.42 -2.29 -12.50
N VAL A 37 -12.91 -3.50 -12.78
CA VAL A 37 -13.57 -4.37 -11.79
C VAL A 37 -12.66 -4.85 -10.65
N LYS A 38 -11.33 -4.80 -10.83
CA LYS A 38 -10.34 -5.25 -9.84
C LYS A 38 -9.60 -4.12 -9.13
N ILE A 39 -9.95 -2.86 -9.38
CA ILE A 39 -9.34 -1.69 -8.72
C ILE A 39 -9.53 -1.73 -7.19
N HIS A 40 -10.60 -2.35 -6.69
CA HIS A 40 -10.79 -2.52 -5.23
C HIS A 40 -9.59 -3.20 -4.55
N CYS A 41 -8.83 -4.04 -5.27
CA CYS A 41 -7.64 -4.68 -4.75
C CYS A 41 -6.48 -3.70 -4.50
N SER A 42 -6.34 -2.66 -5.32
CA SER A 42 -5.31 -1.63 -5.12
C SER A 42 -5.73 -0.62 -4.05
N VAL A 43 -7.02 -0.30 -3.96
CA VAL A 43 -7.58 0.52 -2.86
C VAL A 43 -7.32 -0.15 -1.52
N LEU A 44 -7.63 -1.45 -1.41
CA LEU A 44 -7.38 -2.22 -0.19
C LEU A 44 -5.88 -2.25 0.18
N ALA A 45 -4.98 -2.31 -0.81
CA ALA A 45 -3.54 -2.29 -0.57
C ALA A 45 -3.08 -0.92 -0.03
N GLU A 46 -3.60 0.19 -0.57
CA GLU A 46 -3.33 1.54 -0.07
C GLU A 46 -3.85 1.74 1.37
N ASP A 47 -5.07 1.30 1.65
CA ASP A 47 -5.64 1.41 3.00
C ASP A 47 -4.85 0.58 4.02
N ALA A 48 -4.39 -0.61 3.62
CA ALA A 48 -3.58 -1.48 4.46
C ALA A 48 -2.24 -0.84 4.86
N ILE A 49 -1.54 -0.17 3.93
CA ILE A 49 -0.27 0.48 4.25
C ILE A 49 -0.47 1.70 5.17
N LYS A 50 -1.51 2.52 4.92
CA LYS A 50 -1.84 3.66 5.79
C LYS A 50 -2.19 3.20 7.20
N ALA A 51 -2.99 2.15 7.34
CA ALA A 51 -3.33 1.56 8.62
C ALA A 51 -2.08 1.03 9.36
N ALA A 52 -1.17 0.36 8.64
CA ALA A 52 0.08 -0.13 9.20
C ALA A 52 1.00 1.00 9.68
N VAL A 53 1.19 2.06 8.88
CA VAL A 53 2.00 3.23 9.26
C VAL A 53 1.38 3.93 10.47
N LYS A 54 0.07 4.14 10.49
CA LYS A 54 -0.64 4.70 11.63
C LYS A 54 -0.42 3.88 12.90
N ASN A 55 -0.54 2.56 12.83
CA ASN A 55 -0.30 1.68 13.99
C ASN A 55 1.14 1.78 14.51
N ILE A 56 2.12 1.95 13.62
CA ILE A 56 3.52 2.11 14.01
C ILE A 56 3.72 3.45 14.74
N ARG A 57 3.15 4.55 14.23
CA ARG A 57 3.22 5.88 14.87
C ARG A 57 2.59 5.85 16.26
N GLU A 58 1.37 5.30 16.38
CA GLU A 58 0.68 5.12 17.67
C GLU A 58 1.53 4.33 18.68
N LYS A 59 2.21 3.25 18.23
CA LYS A 59 3.10 2.46 19.09
C LYS A 59 4.39 3.18 19.49
N ARG A 60 4.84 4.14 18.68
CA ARG A 60 6.01 4.99 18.99
C ARG A 60 5.65 6.18 19.88
N GLY A 61 4.36 6.41 20.14
CA GLY A 61 3.88 7.58 20.86
C GLY A 61 3.91 8.87 20.03
N GLU A 62 3.91 8.72 18.70
CA GLU A 62 3.83 9.81 17.70
C GLU A 62 2.39 10.09 17.27
#